data_AF-A0A961WAX5-F1
#
_entry.id   AF-A0A961WAX5-F1
#
_cell.length_a   1.000
_cell.length_b   1.000
_cell.length_c   1.000
_cell.angle_alpha   90.00
_cell.angle_beta   90.00
_cell.angle_gamma   90.00
#
_symmetry.space_group_name_H-M   'P 1'
#
loop_
_entity.id
_entity.type
_entity.pdbx_description
1 polymer ?
#
loop_
_entity_poly.entity_id
_entity_poly.type
_entity_poly.pdbx_seq_one_letter_code
_entity_poly.pdbx_strand_id
1 'polypeptide(L)'
;MADEKPAGGATEPQHNFGKCCEELKDAIAGDDFEPLIAVGPEGILYMAVGMIELEDDEPGMVDHPLFFCPFCGTKLQDPETVKAQLESIGEVQQ
;
A
#
# COMPACT_ATOMS: atom_id res chain seq x y z
N MET A 1 -16.12 21.53 -20.24
CA MET A 1 -15.81 20.09 -20.32
C MET A 1 -15.31 19.76 -18.94
N ALA A 2 -16.12 19.03 -18.17
CA ALA A 2 -15.98 18.95 -16.72
C ALA A 2 -14.78 18.08 -16.33
N ASP A 3 -13.93 18.65 -15.49
CA ASP A 3 -12.95 17.97 -14.66
C ASP A 3 -13.65 17.00 -13.71
N GLU A 4 -13.39 15.70 -13.86
CA GLU A 4 -13.73 14.69 -12.86
C GLU A 4 -12.43 13.96 -12.48
N LYS A 5 -11.73 14.54 -11.50
CA LYS A 5 -10.75 13.82 -10.68
C LYS A 5 -11.54 13.13 -9.56
N PRO A 6 -11.60 11.79 -9.47
CA PRO A 6 -12.26 11.16 -8.36
C PRO A 6 -11.39 11.38 -7.12
N ALA A 7 -11.88 12.24 -6.23
CA ALA A 7 -11.42 12.29 -4.84
C ALA A 7 -11.93 11.03 -4.14
N GLY A 8 -11.14 9.96 -4.24
CA GLY A 8 -11.34 8.72 -3.47
C GLY A 8 -10.91 8.94 -2.01
N GLY A 9 -11.75 9.60 -1.23
CA GLY A 9 -11.64 9.61 0.23
C GLY A 9 -12.06 8.25 0.78
N ALA A 10 -11.11 7.33 0.92
CA ALA A 10 -11.29 6.12 1.70
C ALA A 10 -10.88 6.42 3.15
N THR A 11 -11.81 6.23 4.08
CA THR A 11 -11.60 6.31 5.52
C THR A 11 -10.47 5.38 5.94
N GLU A 12 -9.32 5.95 6.26
CA GLU A 12 -8.10 5.25 6.65
C GLU A 12 -8.30 4.39 7.91
N PRO A 13 -7.96 3.10 7.88
CA PRO A 13 -7.71 2.33 9.09
C PRO A 13 -6.49 2.95 9.78
N GLN A 14 -6.65 3.37 11.03
CA GLN A 14 -5.66 4.12 11.82
C GLN A 14 -4.45 3.25 12.22
N HIS A 15 -3.66 2.80 11.26
CA HIS A 15 -2.39 2.12 11.51
C HIS A 15 -1.25 3.13 11.41
N ASN A 16 -0.55 3.34 12.53
CA ASN A 16 0.51 4.32 12.69
C ASN A 16 1.83 3.85 12.03
N PHE A 17 1.83 3.61 10.71
CA PHE A 17 3.05 3.28 9.97
C PHE A 17 4.01 4.49 9.91
N GLY A 18 5.31 4.23 9.73
CA GLY A 18 6.33 5.29 9.71
C GLY A 18 6.83 5.75 11.09
N LYS A 19 6.42 5.13 12.20
CA LYS A 19 6.98 5.47 13.54
C LYS A 19 8.33 4.81 13.86
N CYS A 20 8.77 3.85 13.05
CA CYS A 20 9.98 3.08 13.34
C CYS A 20 11.28 3.79 12.92
N CYS A 21 11.25 4.66 11.91
CA CYS A 21 12.38 5.47 11.45
C CYS A 21 11.89 6.60 10.54
N GLU A 22 12.73 7.62 10.34
CA GLU A 22 12.41 8.79 9.50
C GLU A 22 12.28 8.40 8.03
N GLU A 23 13.10 7.46 7.53
CA GLU A 23 13.08 7.04 6.14
C GLU A 23 11.74 6.42 5.72
N LEU A 24 11.14 5.60 6.59
CA LEU A 24 9.82 5.03 6.32
C LEU A 24 8.73 6.10 6.39
N LYS A 25 8.83 7.02 7.35
CA LYS A 25 7.88 8.12 7.49
C LYS A 25 7.87 8.98 6.24
N ASP A 26 9.04 9.35 5.76
CA ASP A 26 9.20 10.22 4.59
C ASP A 26 8.79 9.49 3.31
N ALA A 27 9.08 8.19 3.19
CA ALA A 27 8.64 7.37 2.05
C ALA A 27 7.11 7.26 1.92
N ILE A 28 6.40 7.22 3.05
CA ILE A 28 4.92 7.17 3.06
C ILE A 28 4.30 8.56 2.87
N ALA A 29 4.98 9.62 3.32
CA ALA A 29 4.49 11.00 3.26
C ALA A 29 4.80 11.72 1.93
N GLY A 30 5.39 11.04 0.95
CA GLY A 30 5.70 11.65 -0.35
C GLY A 30 4.44 11.90 -1.17
N ASP A 31 4.10 13.17 -1.40
CA ASP A 31 2.91 13.58 -2.18
C ASP A 31 3.25 14.01 -3.62
N ASP A 32 4.53 14.16 -3.96
CA ASP A 32 4.96 14.67 -5.27
C ASP A 32 4.76 13.65 -6.42
N PHE A 33 4.69 12.36 -6.09
CA PHE A 33 4.48 11.25 -7.02
C PHE A 33 3.60 10.19 -6.38
N GLU A 34 3.12 9.25 -7.19
CA GLU A 34 2.43 8.07 -6.68
C GLU A 34 3.37 7.28 -5.76
N PRO A 35 3.04 7.12 -4.47
CA PRO A 35 3.98 6.62 -3.48
C PRO A 35 4.24 5.12 -3.71
N LEU A 36 5.52 4.74 -3.76
CA LEU A 36 5.92 3.33 -3.88
C LEU A 36 5.61 2.52 -2.64
N ILE A 37 5.34 3.17 -1.50
CA ILE A 37 4.92 2.55 -0.26
C ILE A 37 3.66 3.27 0.22
N ALA A 38 2.54 2.56 0.28
CA ALA A 38 1.23 3.14 0.57
C ALA A 38 0.40 2.25 1.49
N VAL A 39 -0.54 2.85 2.21
CA VAL A 39 -1.53 2.11 3.02
C VAL A 39 -2.76 1.89 2.16
N GLY A 40 -3.09 0.62 1.92
CA GLY A 40 -4.31 0.24 1.22
C GLY A 40 -5.58 0.60 2.01
N PRO A 41 -6.75 0.65 1.37
CA PRO A 41 -8.02 0.95 2.02
C PRO A 41 -8.38 -0.01 3.18
N GLU A 42 -7.83 -1.22 3.16
CA GLU A 42 -7.95 -2.24 4.21
C GLU A 42 -6.97 -2.06 5.37
N GLY A 43 -6.08 -1.06 5.30
CA GLY A 43 -5.16 -0.71 6.38
C GLY A 43 -3.86 -1.49 6.36
N ILE A 44 -3.58 -2.18 5.25
CA ILE A 44 -2.34 -2.94 5.05
C ILE A 44 -1.32 -2.04 4.35
N LEU A 45 -0.09 -2.03 4.86
CA LEU A 45 1.02 -1.33 4.19
C LEU A 45 1.56 -2.19 3.04
N TYR A 46 1.55 -1.62 1.83
CA TYR A 46 2.06 -2.22 0.60
C TYR A 46 3.28 -1.50 0.08
N MET A 47 4.03 -2.20 -0.76
CA MET A 47 5.06 -1.62 -1.60
C MET A 47 4.89 -2.09 -3.04
N ALA A 48 4.95 -1.15 -3.98
CA ALA A 48 5.02 -1.45 -5.40
C ALA A 48 6.33 -2.20 -5.70
N VAL A 49 6.21 -3.43 -6.20
CA VAL A 49 7.36 -4.29 -6.55
C VAL A 49 7.57 -4.42 -8.05
N GLY A 50 6.62 -3.98 -8.87
CA GLY A 50 6.74 -4.01 -10.32
C GLY A 50 5.49 -3.55 -11.04
N MET A 51 5.52 -3.70 -12.36
CA MET A 51 4.38 -3.48 -13.26
C MET A 51 4.09 -4.78 -14.00
N ILE A 52 2.82 -5.04 -14.28
CA ILE A 52 2.37 -6.12 -15.16
C ILE A 52 1.73 -5.50 -16.41
N GLU A 53 2.15 -5.96 -17.59
CA GLU A 53 1.51 -5.56 -18.84
C GLU A 53 0.13 -6.21 -18.93
N LEU A 54 -0.89 -5.39 -19.16
CA LEU A 54 -2.23 -5.83 -19.47
C LEU A 54 -2.45 -5.63 -20.97
N GLU A 55 -3.01 -6.62 -21.67
CA GLU A 55 -3.03 -6.66 -23.15
C GLU A 55 -3.76 -5.48 -23.79
N ASP A 56 -4.77 -4.90 -23.11
CA ASP A 56 -5.62 -3.82 -23.64
C ASP A 56 -5.77 -2.62 -22.68
N ASP A 57 -5.05 -2.60 -21.55
CA ASP A 57 -5.18 -1.60 -20.48
C ASP A 57 -3.82 -0.98 -20.08
N GLU A 58 -3.85 0.10 -19.28
CA GLU A 58 -2.64 0.64 -18.67
C GLU A 58 -1.94 -0.42 -17.81
N PRO A 59 -0.58 -0.46 -17.77
CA PRO A 59 0.14 -1.41 -16.95
C PRO A 59 -0.30 -1.35 -15.49
N GLY A 60 -0.71 -2.48 -14.94
CA GLY A 60 -1.11 -2.58 -13.54
C GLY A 60 0.13 -2.55 -12.64
N MET A 61 0.03 -1.84 -11.51
CA MET A 61 1.04 -1.93 -10.46
C MET A 61 0.87 -3.25 -9.70
N VAL A 62 1.98 -3.90 -9.37
CA VAL A 62 1.99 -5.08 -8.51
C VAL A 62 2.43 -4.64 -7.12
N ASP A 63 1.51 -4.71 -6.17
CA ASP A 63 1.72 -4.32 -4.78
C ASP A 63 1.89 -5.55 -3.88
N HIS A 64 2.90 -5.51 -3.01
CA HIS A 64 3.17 -6.58 -2.05
C HIS A 64 3.12 -6.08 -0.60
N PRO A 65 2.46 -6.81 0.34
CA PRO A 65 2.45 -6.43 1.74
C PRO A 65 3.85 -6.32 2.35
N LEU A 66 4.09 -5.27 3.13
CA LEU A 66 5.32 -5.06 3.89
C LEU A 66 5.16 -5.51 5.35
N PHE A 67 5.80 -6.62 5.73
CA PHE A 67 5.81 -7.10 7.11
C PHE A 67 6.91 -6.46 7.97
N PHE A 68 8.00 -6.06 7.34
CA PHE A 68 9.16 -5.45 7.99
C PHE A 68 9.55 -4.18 7.25
N CYS A 69 10.01 -3.18 8.00
CA CYS A 69 10.51 -1.94 7.45
C CYS A 69 11.74 -2.22 6.58
N PRO A 70 11.75 -1.82 5.30
CA PRO A 70 12.89 -2.05 4.41
C PRO A 70 14.14 -1.25 4.81
N PHE A 71 13.98 -0.21 5.63
CA PHE A 71 15.06 0.69 6.04
C PHE A 71 15.74 0.25 7.34
N CYS A 72 14.95 -0.13 8.37
CA CYS A 72 15.48 -0.44 9.71
C CYS A 72 15.18 -1.87 10.19
N GLY A 73 14.44 -2.68 9.42
CA GLY A 73 14.10 -4.06 9.76
C GLY A 73 13.06 -4.23 10.87
N THR A 74 12.49 -3.15 11.40
CA THR A 74 11.43 -3.21 12.41
C THR A 74 10.20 -3.92 11.84
N LYS A 75 9.61 -4.85 12.62
CA LYS A 75 8.35 -5.48 12.24
C LYS A 75 7.22 -4.44 12.23
N LEU A 76 6.53 -4.32 11.10
CA LEU A 76 5.44 -3.38 10.87
C LEU A 76 4.06 -4.05 10.96
N GLN A 77 3.96 -5.28 10.46
CA GLN A 77 2.70 -6.01 10.35
C GLN A 77 2.88 -7.51 10.61
N ASP A 78 1.83 -8.16 11.08
CA ASP A 78 1.79 -9.60 11.32
C ASP A 78 1.26 -10.34 10.09
N PRO A 79 1.98 -11.34 9.55
CA PRO A 79 1.54 -12.10 8.38
C PRO A 79 0.17 -12.77 8.53
N GLU A 80 -0.12 -13.29 9.72
CA GLU A 80 -1.40 -13.95 10.01
C GLU A 80 -2.56 -12.94 10.04
N THR A 81 -2.33 -11.73 10.56
CA THR A 81 -3.32 -10.66 10.58
C THR A 81 -3.61 -10.14 9.18
N VAL A 82 -2.55 -9.87 8.39
CA VAL A 82 -2.67 -9.43 7.00
C VAL A 82 -3.41 -10.48 6.17
N LYS A 83 -3.04 -11.76 6.32
CA LYS A 83 -3.74 -12.86 5.64
C LYS A 83 -5.23 -12.90 6.00
N ALA A 84 -5.57 -12.81 7.29
CA ALA A 84 -6.96 -12.81 7.72
C ALA A 84 -7.74 -11.59 7.18
N GLN A 85 -7.11 -10.42 7.09
CA GLN A 85 -7.70 -9.22 6.48
C GLN A 85 -7.97 -9.43 4.99
N LEU A 86 -6.97 -9.91 4.24
CA LEU A 86 -7.08 -10.24 2.81
C LEU A 86 -8.17 -11.30 2.53
N GLU A 87 -8.21 -12.36 3.32
CA GLU A 87 -9.26 -13.40 3.22
C GLU A 87 -10.65 -12.83 3.52
N SER A 88 -10.76 -11.86 4.43
CA SER A 88 -12.04 -11.22 4.77
C SER A 88 -12.55 -10.27 3.68
N ILE A 89 -11.67 -9.71 2.84
CA ILE A 89 -12.05 -8.78 1.75
C ILE A 89 -12.23 -9.50 0.41
N GLY A 90 -11.91 -10.79 0.32
CA GLY A 90 -12.07 -11.59 -0.90
C GLY A 90 -10.96 -11.35 -1.94
N GLU A 91 -9.94 -10.58 -1.61
CA GLU A 91 -8.73 -10.41 -2.41
C GLU A 91 -7.72 -11.50 -2.03
N VAL A 92 -7.81 -12.63 -2.70
CA VAL A 92 -6.74 -13.63 -2.70
C VAL A 92 -5.88 -13.34 -3.93
N GLN A 93 -4.83 -12.54 -3.76
CA GLN A 93 -3.76 -12.49 -4.76
C GLN A 93 -3.01 -13.83 -4.68
N GLN A 94 -3.24 -14.68 -5.69
CA GLN A 94 -2.55 -15.95 -5.92
C GLN A 94 -1.23 -15.71 -6.63
#